data_AF-A0A382T013-F1
#
_entry.id   AF-A0A382T013-F1
#
_cell.length_a   1.000
_cell.length_b   1.000
_cell.length_c   1.000
_cell.angle_alpha   90.00
_cell.angle_beta   90.00
_cell.angle_gamma   90.00
#
_symmetry.space_group_name_H-M   'P 1'
#
loop_
_entity.id
_entity.type
_entity.pdbx_description
1 polymer ?
#
loop_
_entity_poly.entity_id
_entity_poly.type
_entity_poly.pdbx_seq_one_letter_code
_entity_poly.pdbx_strand_id
1 'polypeptide(L)'
;MIEWDLGLVGIGEVTQKPIPITLAIEDEWSAWCKRADTFANAWIKSVQFLPKTGKICLIPAPDGRLARVVVGVGRGPDFWSLSALPYQLPQGTYTLDSECVDVAAWGGVSLGWALGAYQFTRYKTAGRAPAQLLVADKGALSDARRLASATYLVRDLINTPANDMGPAELTGVAEEVADVGGASLEVILGEDLIEQGYPAIYAVGQGSARVPRLIDLRWGRVGAPKVTLVGKGVCFDSGGLDIKPADNMLLMKKDMGGAAHVLALAKSAMEHELDI
;
A
#
# COMPACT_ATOMS: atom_id res chain seq x y z
N MET A 1 3.08 1.45 16.40
CA MET A 1 3.00 1.63 14.93
C MET A 1 4.20 1.00 14.24
N ILE A 2 3.93 0.12 13.28
CA ILE A 2 4.93 -0.45 12.38
C ILE A 2 5.38 0.65 11.43
N GLU A 3 6.68 0.92 11.37
CA GLU A 3 7.24 1.81 10.36
C GLU A 3 7.47 1.00 9.08
N TRP A 4 6.66 1.25 8.05
CA TRP A 4 6.77 0.57 6.78
C TRP A 4 7.83 1.22 5.90
N ASP A 5 8.68 0.43 5.27
CA ASP A 5 9.48 0.90 4.14
C ASP A 5 8.58 1.02 2.90
N LEU A 6 8.13 2.25 2.65
CA LEU A 6 7.27 2.59 1.52
C LEU A 6 8.08 2.75 0.22
N GLY A 7 9.40 2.69 0.26
CA GLY A 7 10.24 2.98 -0.90
C GLY A 7 10.06 4.40 -1.45
N LEU A 8 9.59 5.35 -0.64
CA LEU A 8 9.40 6.76 -1.03
C LEU A 8 10.26 7.68 -0.17
N VAL A 9 11.00 8.57 -0.82
CA VAL A 9 11.84 9.56 -0.14
C VAL A 9 11.56 10.99 -0.62
N GLY A 10 11.72 11.97 0.28
CA GLY A 10 11.66 13.39 -0.05
C GLY A 10 13.04 14.01 -0.32
N ILE A 11 13.09 15.23 -0.84
CA ILE A 11 14.36 15.92 -1.24
C ILE A 11 15.40 15.93 -0.11
N GLY A 12 14.97 16.15 1.14
CA GLY A 12 15.87 16.21 2.31
C GLY A 12 16.35 14.85 2.84
N GLU A 13 15.82 13.75 2.31
CA GLU A 13 16.13 12.38 2.75
C GLU A 13 17.17 11.71 1.81
N VAL A 14 17.55 12.38 0.72
CA VAL A 14 18.44 11.85 -0.31
C VAL A 14 19.89 12.26 -0.05
N THR A 15 20.80 11.29 0.00
CA THR A 15 22.24 11.51 0.24
C THR A 15 23.11 11.43 -1.02
N GLN A 16 22.59 10.82 -2.09
CA GLN A 16 23.29 10.64 -3.37
C GLN A 16 22.42 11.12 -4.52
N LYS A 17 23.04 11.53 -5.65
CA LYS A 17 22.29 11.99 -6.82
C LYS A 17 21.35 10.86 -7.32
N PRO A 18 20.02 11.07 -7.33
CA PRO A 18 19.08 10.06 -7.81
C PRO A 18 19.29 9.72 -9.28
N ILE A 19 19.01 8.46 -9.63
CA ILE A 19 19.05 7.98 -11.00
C ILE A 19 17.74 8.35 -11.71
N PRO A 20 17.76 9.06 -12.84
CA PRO A 20 16.54 9.46 -13.53
C PRO A 20 15.80 8.27 -14.15
N ILE A 21 14.48 8.29 -14.02
CA ILE A 21 13.50 7.42 -14.67
C ILE A 21 12.82 8.23 -15.77
N THR A 22 12.98 7.79 -17.01
CA THR A 22 12.24 8.31 -18.16
C THR A 22 11.03 7.43 -18.43
N LEU A 23 9.86 8.04 -18.53
CA LEU A 23 8.64 7.38 -18.97
C LEU A 23 8.59 7.38 -20.49
N ALA A 24 8.72 6.20 -21.09
CA ALA A 24 8.65 6.02 -22.53
C ALA A 24 7.20 5.85 -22.97
N ILE A 25 6.60 6.96 -23.42
CA ILE A 25 5.26 7.02 -24.01
C ILE A 25 5.36 6.67 -25.49
N GLU A 26 4.55 5.72 -25.96
CA GLU A 26 4.63 5.16 -27.32
C GLU A 26 4.64 6.24 -28.42
N ASP A 27 3.72 7.21 -28.33
CA ASP A 27 3.53 8.24 -29.36
C ASP A 27 4.64 9.31 -29.33
N GLU A 28 5.31 9.49 -28.19
CA GLU A 28 6.37 10.49 -28.00
C GLU A 28 7.77 9.88 -28.09
N TRP A 29 7.88 8.55 -28.10
CA TRP A 29 9.14 7.82 -27.96
C TRP A 29 10.16 8.16 -29.06
N SER A 30 9.69 8.31 -30.30
CA SER A 30 10.55 8.69 -31.43
C SER A 30 11.11 10.11 -31.26
N ALA A 31 10.30 11.04 -30.74
CA ALA A 31 10.75 12.40 -30.45
C ALA A 31 11.76 12.43 -29.30
N TRP A 32 11.52 11.63 -28.25
CA TRP A 32 12.47 11.47 -27.15
C TRP A 32 13.82 10.93 -27.63
N CYS A 33 13.83 9.84 -28.42
CA CYS A 33 15.05 9.27 -28.97
C CYS A 33 15.87 10.29 -29.77
N LYS A 34 15.24 11.21 -30.50
CA LYS A 34 15.97 12.25 -31.25
C LYS A 34 16.70 13.25 -30.36
N ARG A 35 16.24 13.46 -29.12
CA ARG A 35 16.85 14.37 -28.13
C ARG A 35 17.85 13.68 -27.21
N ALA A 36 17.68 12.38 -26.98
CA ALA A 36 18.58 11.59 -26.15
C ALA A 36 20.00 11.59 -26.71
N ASP A 37 21.00 11.46 -25.83
CA ASP A 37 22.40 11.45 -26.25
C ASP A 37 22.74 10.22 -27.12
N THR A 38 23.86 10.31 -27.83
CA THR A 38 24.28 9.27 -28.79
C THR A 38 24.52 7.92 -28.13
N PHE A 39 25.01 7.90 -26.89
CA PHE A 39 25.29 6.67 -26.16
C PHE A 39 23.98 5.97 -25.76
N ALA A 40 23.05 6.70 -25.14
CA ALA A 40 21.75 6.18 -24.74
C ALA A 40 20.97 5.61 -25.93
N ASN A 41 20.97 6.31 -27.07
CA ASN A 41 20.34 5.83 -28.30
C ASN A 41 20.98 4.56 -28.86
N ALA A 42 22.32 4.50 -28.88
CA ALA A 42 23.03 3.30 -29.33
C ALA A 42 22.68 2.11 -28.42
N TRP A 43 22.69 2.31 -27.10
CA TRP A 43 22.35 1.29 -26.11
C TRP A 43 20.91 0.79 -26.28
N ILE A 44 19.92 1.68 -26.35
CA ILE A 44 18.50 1.35 -26.54
C ILE A 44 18.29 0.47 -27.78
N LYS A 45 18.98 0.80 -28.89
CA LYS A 45 18.94 -0.01 -30.11
C LYS A 45 19.60 -1.37 -29.92
N SER A 46 20.77 -1.42 -29.27
CA SER A 46 21.50 -2.66 -28.99
C SER A 46 20.71 -3.64 -28.14
N VAL A 47 19.98 -3.15 -27.13
CA VAL A 47 19.12 -4.00 -26.28
C VAL A 47 17.70 -4.17 -26.83
N GLN A 48 17.41 -3.59 -28.01
CA GLN A 48 16.13 -3.69 -28.71
C GLN A 48 14.92 -3.27 -27.85
N PHE A 49 15.09 -2.23 -27.02
CA PHE A 49 14.01 -1.74 -26.18
C PHE A 49 12.86 -1.15 -27.00
N LEU A 50 11.63 -1.50 -26.62
CA LEU A 50 10.39 -0.93 -27.16
C LEU A 50 9.58 -0.32 -26.01
N PRO A 51 8.89 0.83 -26.23
CA PRO A 51 8.18 1.59 -25.20
C PRO A 51 6.83 0.95 -24.79
N LYS A 52 6.79 -0.38 -24.64
CA LYS A 52 5.59 -1.13 -24.24
C LYS A 52 5.44 -1.14 -22.72
N THR A 53 4.18 -1.12 -22.24
CA THR A 53 3.85 -1.13 -20.81
C THR A 53 4.64 -2.19 -20.04
N GLY A 54 5.31 -1.76 -18.97
CA GLY A 54 6.08 -2.63 -18.08
C GLY A 54 7.45 -3.08 -18.61
N LYS A 55 7.85 -2.68 -19.83
CA LYS A 55 9.21 -2.91 -20.31
C LYS A 55 10.17 -1.93 -19.66
N ILE A 56 11.34 -2.42 -19.25
CA ILE A 56 12.36 -1.63 -18.55
C ILE A 56 13.67 -1.75 -19.31
N CYS A 57 14.37 -0.64 -19.47
CA CYS A 57 15.73 -0.59 -19.97
C CYS A 57 16.62 0.15 -18.96
N LEU A 58 17.66 -0.53 -18.49
CA LEU A 58 18.70 0.05 -17.66
C LEU A 58 19.81 0.56 -18.58
N ILE A 59 20.03 1.87 -18.60
CA ILE A 59 21.03 2.50 -19.46
C ILE A 59 22.28 2.78 -18.62
N PRO A 60 23.44 2.16 -18.95
CA PRO A 60 24.69 2.43 -18.26
C PRO A 60 25.27 3.79 -18.67
N ALA A 61 26.19 4.32 -17.86
CA ALA A 61 27.12 5.35 -18.29
C ALA A 61 28.40 4.69 -18.86
N PRO A 62 29.27 5.44 -19.56
CA PRO A 62 30.54 4.92 -20.07
C PRO A 62 31.47 4.34 -18.99
N ASP A 63 31.31 4.76 -17.74
CA ASP A 63 32.06 4.26 -16.56
C ASP A 63 31.44 2.97 -15.96
N GLY A 64 30.37 2.45 -16.55
CA GLY A 64 29.71 1.20 -16.15
C GLY A 64 28.66 1.34 -15.05
N ARG A 65 28.46 2.54 -14.45
CA ARG A 65 27.40 2.74 -13.46
C ARG A 65 26.03 2.88 -14.13
N LEU A 66 24.95 2.61 -13.40
CA LEU A 66 23.60 2.87 -13.89
C LEU A 66 23.37 4.39 -14.02
N ALA A 67 23.07 4.85 -15.22
CA ALA A 67 22.92 6.27 -15.52
C ALA A 67 21.46 6.71 -15.63
N ARG A 68 20.58 5.83 -16.12
CA ARG A 68 19.17 6.11 -16.36
C ARG A 68 18.37 4.80 -16.41
N VAL A 69 17.10 4.88 -16.01
CA VAL A 69 16.11 3.84 -16.25
C VAL A 69 15.08 4.39 -17.25
N VAL A 70 14.72 3.59 -18.26
CA VAL A 70 13.61 3.89 -19.16
C VAL A 70 12.52 2.86 -18.93
N VAL A 71 11.29 3.32 -18.74
CA VAL A 71 10.13 2.47 -18.45
C VAL A 71 9.05 2.73 -19.49
N GLY A 72 8.64 1.70 -20.22
CA GLY A 72 7.52 1.79 -21.15
C GLY A 72 6.21 1.91 -20.40
N VAL A 73 5.42 2.94 -20.74
CA VAL A 73 4.12 3.22 -20.12
C VAL A 73 2.96 3.15 -21.13
N GLY A 74 3.20 2.62 -22.33
CA GLY A 74 2.15 2.57 -23.35
C GLY A 74 1.77 3.97 -23.81
N ARG A 75 0.48 4.30 -23.82
CA ARG A 75 -0.04 5.62 -24.27
C ARG A 75 0.09 6.73 -23.23
N GLY A 76 0.46 6.40 -22.00
CA GLY A 76 0.60 7.38 -20.93
C GLY A 76 0.72 6.69 -19.58
N PRO A 77 1.30 7.36 -18.57
CA PRO A 77 1.43 6.77 -17.26
C PRO A 77 0.07 6.59 -16.59
N ASP A 78 0.00 5.53 -15.79
CA ASP A 78 -1.09 5.22 -14.91
C ASP A 78 -0.55 4.87 -13.52
N PHE A 79 -1.47 4.52 -12.63
CA PHE A 79 -1.17 4.16 -11.26
C PHE A 79 -0.19 2.98 -11.16
N TRP A 80 -0.25 2.03 -12.08
CA TRP A 80 0.53 0.79 -12.03
C TRP A 80 1.87 0.87 -12.73
N SER A 81 2.10 1.94 -13.50
CA SER A 81 3.23 2.10 -14.41
C SER A 81 4.59 1.87 -13.76
N LEU A 82 4.77 2.27 -12.49
CA LEU A 82 6.02 2.06 -11.74
C LEU A 82 5.91 1.05 -10.60
N SER A 83 4.75 0.40 -10.43
CA SER A 83 4.50 -0.49 -9.29
C SER A 83 5.37 -1.75 -9.26
N ALA A 84 5.92 -2.18 -10.40
CA ALA A 84 6.80 -3.35 -10.45
C ALA A 84 8.28 -3.03 -10.15
N LEU A 85 8.66 -1.75 -10.15
CA LEU A 85 10.06 -1.31 -10.10
C LEU A 85 10.79 -1.53 -8.77
N PRO A 86 10.16 -1.39 -7.58
CA PRO A 86 10.88 -1.43 -6.30
C PRO A 86 11.79 -2.66 -6.12
N TYR A 87 11.37 -3.82 -6.63
CA TYR A 87 12.16 -5.05 -6.57
C TYR A 87 12.74 -5.53 -7.92
N GLN A 88 12.51 -4.81 -9.01
CA GLN A 88 13.15 -5.07 -10.30
C GLN A 88 14.39 -4.21 -10.53
N LEU A 89 14.45 -3.04 -9.90
CA LEU A 89 15.61 -2.17 -9.97
C LEU A 89 16.67 -2.55 -8.92
N PRO A 90 17.96 -2.28 -9.18
CA PRO A 90 18.99 -2.26 -8.16
C PRO A 90 18.60 -1.39 -6.96
N GLN A 91 19.15 -1.68 -5.79
CA GLN A 91 18.98 -0.79 -4.64
C GLN A 91 19.61 0.58 -4.94
N GLY A 92 18.89 1.63 -4.61
CA GLY A 92 19.29 3.00 -4.88
C GLY A 92 18.10 3.94 -4.88
N THR A 93 18.38 5.23 -5.04
CA THR A 93 17.36 6.28 -5.15
C THR A 93 17.18 6.65 -6.62
N TYR A 94 15.92 6.70 -7.04
CA TYR A 94 15.51 7.04 -8.39
C TYR A 94 14.62 8.28 -8.37
N THR A 95 14.54 9.03 -9.45
CA THR A 95 13.64 10.19 -9.58
C THR A 95 12.98 10.18 -10.94
N LEU A 96 11.76 10.69 -11.07
CA LEU A 96 11.21 10.99 -12.38
C LEU A 96 12.07 12.08 -13.05
N ASP A 97 12.31 11.92 -14.36
CA ASP A 97 13.06 12.89 -15.16
C ASP A 97 12.29 14.22 -15.29
N SER A 98 13.00 15.30 -15.63
CA SER A 98 12.43 16.65 -15.74
C SER A 98 11.40 16.81 -16.86
N GLU A 99 11.26 15.83 -17.75
CA GLU A 99 10.19 15.80 -18.76
C GLU A 99 8.87 15.22 -18.20
N CYS A 100 8.87 14.69 -16.97
CA CYS A 100 7.73 14.03 -16.33
C CYS A 100 7.08 14.90 -15.23
N VAL A 101 7.14 16.23 -15.31
CA VAL A 101 6.73 17.16 -14.24
C VAL A 101 5.27 16.95 -13.80
N ASP A 102 4.34 16.84 -14.75
CA ASP A 102 2.92 16.66 -14.42
C ASP A 102 2.66 15.33 -13.71
N VAL A 103 3.43 14.30 -14.05
CA VAL A 103 3.36 12.98 -13.43
C VAL A 103 3.98 12.99 -12.03
N ALA A 104 5.05 13.77 -11.84
CA ALA A 104 5.70 13.93 -10.54
C ALA A 104 4.81 14.66 -9.52
N ALA A 105 3.94 15.56 -9.99
CA ALA A 105 2.88 16.17 -9.18
C ALA A 105 1.68 15.24 -8.95
N TRP A 106 1.55 14.18 -9.74
CA TRP A 106 0.47 13.21 -9.61
C TRP A 106 0.83 12.11 -8.61
N GLY A 107 0.22 12.16 -7.42
CA GLY A 107 0.45 11.18 -6.34
C GLY A 107 0.20 9.71 -6.72
N GLY A 108 -0.56 9.45 -7.80
CA GLY A 108 -0.91 8.10 -8.25
C GLY A 108 0.29 7.21 -8.59
N VAL A 109 1.31 7.74 -9.27
CA VAL A 109 2.52 6.95 -9.59
C VAL A 109 3.36 6.67 -8.35
N SER A 110 3.48 7.66 -7.46
CA SER A 110 4.17 7.51 -6.18
C SER A 110 3.50 6.46 -5.28
N LEU A 111 2.16 6.48 -5.23
CA LEU A 111 1.39 5.46 -4.53
C LEU A 111 1.57 4.09 -5.18
N GLY A 112 1.55 4.00 -6.51
CA GLY A 112 1.85 2.76 -7.24
C GLY A 112 3.21 2.17 -6.91
N TRP A 113 4.26 2.99 -6.87
CA TRP A 113 5.60 2.59 -6.42
C TRP A 113 5.56 2.04 -4.99
N ALA A 114 4.94 2.78 -4.07
CA ALA A 114 4.82 2.35 -2.69
C ALA A 114 4.10 1.01 -2.58
N LEU A 115 2.96 0.82 -3.26
CA LEU A 115 2.26 -0.47 -3.24
C LEU A 115 3.09 -1.63 -3.79
N GLY A 116 4.02 -1.35 -4.71
CA GLY A 116 5.02 -2.28 -5.24
C GLY A 116 6.15 -2.63 -4.27
N ALA A 117 6.46 -1.73 -3.34
CA ALA A 117 7.50 -1.91 -2.34
C ALA A 117 7.06 -2.84 -1.19
N TYR A 118 5.77 -3.19 -1.11
CA TYR A 118 5.21 -3.98 -0.03
C TYR A 118 5.81 -5.38 0.06
N GLN A 119 6.25 -5.75 1.26
CA GLN A 119 6.55 -7.13 1.61
C GLN A 119 6.00 -7.44 3.00
N PHE A 120 5.31 -8.57 3.13
CA PHE A 120 4.94 -9.09 4.45
C PHE A 120 6.11 -9.89 5.05
N THR A 121 6.83 -9.26 5.97
CA THR A 121 8.09 -9.77 6.54
C THR A 121 7.99 -10.08 8.04
N ARG A 122 6.79 -10.01 8.64
CA ARG A 122 6.57 -10.31 10.06
C ARG A 122 7.10 -11.68 10.50
N TYR A 123 7.09 -12.67 9.61
CA TYR A 123 7.50 -14.06 9.89
C TYR A 123 8.74 -14.50 9.10
N LYS A 124 9.37 -13.61 8.35
CA LYS A 124 10.55 -13.93 7.53
C LYS A 124 11.42 -12.69 7.32
N THR A 125 12.72 -12.88 7.28
CA THR A 125 13.64 -11.79 6.95
C THR A 125 13.45 -11.35 5.50
N ALA A 126 13.40 -10.03 5.27
CA ALA A 126 13.40 -9.47 3.92
C ALA A 126 14.73 -9.81 3.23
N GLY A 127 14.66 -10.28 1.97
CA GLY A 127 15.89 -10.62 1.22
C GLY A 127 16.71 -9.39 0.85
N ARG A 128 16.06 -8.24 0.64
CA ARG A 128 16.67 -6.93 0.35
C ARG A 128 15.65 -5.82 0.56
N ALA A 129 16.13 -4.60 0.80
CA ALA A 129 15.30 -3.39 0.75
C ALA A 129 14.85 -3.06 -0.70
N PRO A 130 13.67 -2.44 -0.88
CA PRO A 130 13.21 -1.93 -2.18
C PRO A 130 14.11 -0.80 -2.68
N ALA A 131 14.09 -0.56 -3.99
CA ALA A 131 14.54 0.70 -4.55
C ALA A 131 13.64 1.85 -4.06
N GLN A 132 14.22 3.04 -3.92
CA GLN A 132 13.52 4.22 -3.44
C GLN A 132 13.19 5.18 -4.59
N LEU A 133 12.00 5.77 -4.56
CA LEU A 133 11.58 6.86 -5.44
C LEU A 133 11.62 8.18 -4.69
N LEU A 134 12.41 9.13 -5.20
CA LEU A 134 12.36 10.52 -4.81
C LEU A 134 11.08 11.16 -5.37
N VAL A 135 10.25 11.66 -4.46
CA VAL A 135 9.06 12.46 -4.77
C VAL A 135 9.34 13.89 -4.30
N ALA A 136 9.58 14.79 -5.27
CA ALA A 136 9.95 16.17 -5.00
C ALA A 136 8.78 17.01 -4.46
N ASP A 137 7.56 16.75 -4.96
CA ASP A 137 6.35 17.41 -4.48
C ASP A 137 5.94 16.88 -3.10
N LYS A 138 5.88 17.78 -2.12
CA LYS A 138 5.59 17.41 -0.72
C LYS A 138 4.15 16.94 -0.54
N GLY A 139 3.20 17.49 -1.30
CA GLY A 139 1.80 17.11 -1.24
C GLY A 139 1.59 15.70 -1.75
N ALA A 140 2.09 15.40 -2.95
CA ALA A 140 2.07 14.07 -3.56
C ALA A 140 2.80 13.04 -2.71
N LEU A 141 3.94 13.39 -2.11
CA LEU A 141 4.66 12.50 -1.18
C LEU A 141 3.81 12.18 0.06
N SER A 142 3.24 13.19 0.70
CA SER A 142 2.41 13.01 1.91
C SER A 142 1.16 12.19 1.62
N ASP A 143 0.45 12.50 0.54
CA ASP A 143 -0.75 11.78 0.11
C ASP A 143 -0.44 10.30 -0.20
N ALA A 144 0.59 10.05 -1.00
CA ALA A 144 1.03 8.68 -1.30
C ALA A 144 1.45 7.91 -0.04
N ARG A 145 2.16 8.54 0.91
CA ARG A 145 2.55 7.91 2.18
C ARG A 145 1.34 7.52 3.03
N ARG A 146 0.34 8.39 3.17
CA ARG A 146 -0.89 8.12 3.94
C ARG A 146 -1.70 6.98 3.33
N LEU A 147 -1.96 7.06 2.02
CA LEU A 147 -2.72 6.03 1.29
C LEU A 147 -1.99 4.68 1.24
N ALA A 148 -0.66 4.67 1.05
CA ALA A 148 0.14 3.45 1.09
C ALA A 148 0.12 2.82 2.48
N SER A 149 0.28 3.63 3.54
CA SER A 149 0.23 3.15 4.93
C SER A 149 -1.12 2.54 5.28
N ALA A 150 -2.23 3.16 4.87
CA ALA A 150 -3.56 2.57 5.04
C ALA A 150 -3.70 1.24 4.28
N THR A 151 -3.22 1.18 3.04
CA THR A 151 -3.26 -0.06 2.24
C THR A 151 -2.37 -1.17 2.82
N TYR A 152 -1.21 -0.80 3.36
CA TYR A 152 -0.30 -1.72 4.03
C TYR A 152 -0.91 -2.27 5.31
N LEU A 153 -1.61 -1.44 6.09
CA LEU A 153 -2.39 -1.90 7.25
C LEU A 153 -3.39 -2.99 6.82
N VAL A 154 -4.19 -2.76 5.78
CA VAL A 154 -5.12 -3.78 5.25
C VAL A 154 -4.38 -5.09 4.92
N ARG A 155 -3.27 -4.98 4.18
CA ARG A 155 -2.49 -6.15 3.75
C ARG A 155 -1.88 -6.88 4.94
N ASP A 156 -1.33 -6.19 5.92
CA ASP A 156 -0.70 -6.79 7.10
C ASP A 156 -1.73 -7.53 7.96
N LEU A 157 -2.91 -6.94 8.18
CA LEU A 157 -3.97 -7.60 8.94
C LEU A 157 -4.44 -8.87 8.24
N ILE A 158 -4.68 -8.81 6.93
CA ILE A 158 -5.14 -9.97 6.14
C ILE A 158 -4.04 -11.04 6.01
N ASN A 159 -2.77 -10.63 5.90
CA ASN A 159 -1.65 -11.56 5.74
C ASN A 159 -1.25 -12.23 7.06
N THR A 160 -1.51 -11.59 8.20
CA THR A 160 -1.22 -12.16 9.52
C THR A 160 -2.06 -13.44 9.74
N PRO A 161 -1.43 -14.58 10.10
CA PRO A 161 -2.12 -15.80 10.47
C PRO A 161 -3.16 -15.56 11.59
N ALA A 162 -4.30 -16.26 11.53
CA ALA A 162 -5.41 -16.02 12.45
C ALA A 162 -5.12 -16.39 13.91
N ASN A 163 -4.08 -17.19 14.19
CA ASN A 163 -3.60 -17.40 15.56
C ASN A 163 -2.98 -16.13 16.15
N ASP A 164 -2.42 -15.24 15.32
CA ASP A 164 -1.79 -13.97 15.72
C ASP A 164 -2.62 -12.73 15.32
N MET A 165 -3.80 -12.96 14.72
CA MET A 165 -4.76 -11.92 14.33
C MET A 165 -6.18 -12.44 14.54
N GLY A 166 -6.58 -12.56 15.81
CA GLY A 166 -7.96 -12.83 16.18
C GLY A 166 -8.67 -11.60 16.74
N PRO A 167 -9.84 -11.79 17.36
CA PRO A 167 -10.67 -10.68 17.82
C PRO A 167 -9.91 -9.71 18.74
N ALA A 168 -9.10 -10.23 19.67
CA ALA A 168 -8.32 -9.40 20.59
C ALA A 168 -7.26 -8.55 19.90
N GLU A 169 -6.48 -9.12 18.99
CA GLU A 169 -5.46 -8.34 18.27
C GLU A 169 -6.10 -7.36 17.29
N LEU A 170 -7.24 -7.72 16.67
CA LEU A 170 -7.99 -6.79 15.83
C LEU A 170 -8.53 -5.59 16.64
N THR A 171 -8.95 -5.80 17.89
CA THR A 171 -9.24 -4.70 18.82
C THR A 171 -8.01 -3.85 19.11
N GLY A 172 -6.85 -4.47 19.39
CA GLY A 172 -5.62 -3.72 19.63
C GLY A 172 -5.23 -2.84 18.43
N VAL A 173 -5.47 -3.30 17.21
CA VAL A 173 -5.28 -2.47 16.01
C VAL A 173 -6.27 -1.31 15.96
N ALA A 174 -7.53 -1.52 16.35
CA ALA A 174 -8.52 -0.45 16.42
C ALA A 174 -8.18 0.59 17.50
N GLU A 175 -7.61 0.17 18.62
CA GLU A 175 -7.05 1.04 19.66
C GLU A 175 -5.92 1.90 19.09
N GLU A 176 -4.94 1.30 18.41
CA GLU A 176 -3.85 2.04 17.76
C GLU A 176 -4.38 3.06 16.73
N VAL A 177 -5.38 2.69 15.93
CA VAL A 177 -6.01 3.59 14.96
C VAL A 177 -6.74 4.74 15.66
N ALA A 178 -7.44 4.47 16.76
CA ALA A 178 -8.15 5.48 17.53
C ALA A 178 -7.19 6.48 18.18
N ASP A 179 -6.11 6.00 18.80
CA ASP A 179 -5.09 6.82 19.45
C ASP A 179 -4.42 7.80 18.47
N VAL A 180 -4.05 7.31 17.28
CA VAL A 180 -3.41 8.13 16.24
C VAL A 180 -4.35 9.21 15.71
N GLY A 181 -5.63 8.90 15.56
CA GLY A 181 -6.63 9.82 15.00
C GLY A 181 -7.34 10.70 16.03
N GLY A 182 -7.12 10.48 17.32
CA GLY A 182 -7.89 11.12 18.39
C GLY A 182 -9.37 10.73 18.38
N ALA A 183 -9.67 9.49 17.97
CA ALA A 183 -11.02 8.93 17.98
C ALA A 183 -11.36 8.33 19.35
N SER A 184 -12.65 8.22 19.67
CA SER A 184 -13.11 7.41 20.80
C SER A 184 -13.35 5.97 20.35
N LEU A 185 -13.03 5.01 21.22
CA LEU A 185 -13.26 3.58 20.97
C LEU A 185 -14.12 2.98 22.09
N GLU A 186 -15.13 2.22 21.71
CA GLU A 186 -15.92 1.37 22.58
C GLU A 186 -15.82 -0.08 22.12
N VAL A 187 -15.68 -1.02 23.07
CA VAL A 187 -15.57 -2.45 22.79
C VAL A 187 -16.55 -3.20 23.67
N ILE A 188 -17.47 -3.92 23.04
CA ILE A 188 -18.46 -4.78 23.72
C ILE A 188 -18.03 -6.22 23.51
N LEU A 189 -17.83 -6.99 24.58
CA LEU A 189 -17.19 -8.30 24.52
C LEU A 189 -17.96 -9.38 25.28
N GLY A 190 -17.88 -10.62 24.80
CA GLY A 190 -18.46 -11.77 25.51
C GLY A 190 -19.95 -11.63 25.76
N GLU A 191 -20.39 -11.91 26.99
CA GLU A 191 -21.81 -11.90 27.38
C GLU A 191 -22.45 -10.50 27.30
N ASP A 192 -21.67 -9.41 27.41
CA ASP A 192 -22.15 -8.04 27.22
C ASP A 192 -22.76 -7.83 25.83
N LEU A 193 -22.35 -8.62 24.83
CA LEU A 193 -22.97 -8.60 23.50
C LEU A 193 -24.45 -9.00 23.59
N ILE A 194 -24.82 -9.92 24.48
CA ILE A 194 -26.23 -10.29 24.68
C ILE A 194 -26.96 -9.16 25.41
N GLU A 195 -26.37 -8.68 26.50
CA GLU A 195 -26.98 -7.64 27.34
C GLU A 195 -27.25 -6.35 26.58
N GLN A 196 -26.37 -5.99 25.64
CA GLN A 196 -26.46 -4.79 24.82
C GLN A 196 -27.18 -4.99 23.48
N GLY A 197 -27.78 -6.16 23.24
CA GLY A 197 -28.65 -6.38 22.07
C GLY A 197 -27.94 -6.80 20.78
N TYR A 198 -26.75 -7.40 20.87
CA TYR A 198 -25.97 -8.00 19.77
C TYR A 198 -25.88 -9.55 19.84
N PRO A 199 -26.99 -10.29 20.03
CA PRO A 199 -26.95 -11.74 20.24
C PRO A 199 -26.44 -12.52 19.02
N ALA A 200 -26.57 -11.98 17.81
CA ALA A 200 -26.08 -12.61 16.59
C ALA A 200 -24.54 -12.65 16.53
N ILE A 201 -23.86 -11.60 17.00
CA ILE A 201 -22.39 -11.56 17.07
C ILE A 201 -21.89 -12.62 18.08
N TYR A 202 -22.54 -12.66 19.24
CA TYR A 202 -22.25 -13.66 20.27
C TYR A 202 -22.45 -15.09 19.75
N ALA A 203 -23.60 -15.35 19.12
CA ALA A 203 -23.98 -16.68 18.66
C ALA A 203 -22.98 -17.28 17.65
N VAL A 204 -22.41 -16.46 16.76
CA VAL A 204 -21.37 -16.89 15.81
C VAL A 204 -20.04 -17.14 16.52
N GLY A 205 -19.65 -16.25 17.43
CA GLY A 205 -18.32 -16.30 18.04
C GLY A 205 -18.15 -17.26 19.21
N GLN A 206 -19.23 -17.61 19.92
CA GLN A 206 -19.18 -18.49 21.10
C GLN A 206 -18.65 -19.91 20.80
N GLY A 207 -18.64 -20.33 19.54
CA GLY A 207 -18.06 -21.61 19.11
C GLY A 207 -16.53 -21.63 19.11
N SER A 208 -15.87 -20.50 19.38
CA SER A 208 -14.42 -20.35 19.44
C SER A 208 -13.96 -20.17 20.90
N ALA A 209 -12.74 -20.62 21.20
CA ALA A 209 -12.07 -20.28 22.47
C ALA A 209 -11.70 -18.78 22.57
N ARG A 210 -11.78 -18.03 21.46
CA ARG A 210 -11.44 -16.61 21.40
C ARG A 210 -12.71 -15.77 21.48
N VAL A 211 -12.82 -15.00 22.57
CA VAL A 211 -14.04 -14.26 22.94
C VAL A 211 -14.48 -13.29 21.83
N PRO A 212 -15.75 -13.37 21.36
CA PRO A 212 -16.30 -12.43 20.38
C PRO A 212 -16.45 -11.03 20.94
N ARG A 213 -16.48 -10.06 20.02
CA ARG A 213 -16.59 -8.65 20.36
C ARG A 213 -17.12 -7.82 19.21
N LEU A 214 -17.69 -6.67 19.55
CA LEU A 214 -18.02 -5.57 18.65
C LEU A 214 -17.07 -4.41 18.96
N ILE A 215 -16.53 -3.79 17.91
CA ILE A 215 -15.64 -2.63 17.98
C ILE A 215 -16.41 -1.44 17.38
N ASP A 216 -16.59 -0.37 18.15
CA ASP A 216 -17.21 0.88 17.71
C ASP A 216 -16.20 2.03 17.87
N LEU A 217 -15.74 2.56 16.72
CA LEU A 217 -14.80 3.68 16.65
C LEU A 217 -15.54 4.91 16.13
N ARG A 218 -15.41 6.04 16.84
CA ARG A 218 -16.09 7.30 16.51
C ARG A 218 -15.10 8.46 16.46
N TRP A 219 -15.17 9.21 15.37
CA TRP A 219 -14.35 10.39 15.11
C TRP A 219 -15.20 11.44 14.37
N GLY A 220 -14.75 12.70 14.37
CA GLY A 220 -15.42 13.81 13.70
C GLY A 220 -16.05 14.80 14.66
N ARG A 221 -16.37 16.00 14.16
CA ARG A 221 -16.96 17.07 14.96
C ARG A 221 -18.48 16.93 15.05
N VAL A 222 -19.06 17.44 16.15
CA VAL A 222 -20.51 17.51 16.29
C VAL A 222 -21.12 18.31 15.13
N GLY A 223 -22.14 17.72 14.49
CA GLY A 223 -22.87 18.34 13.38
C GLY A 223 -22.26 18.15 11.99
N ALA A 224 -21.14 17.43 11.85
CA ALA A 224 -20.64 16.99 10.53
C ALA A 224 -21.53 15.89 9.92
N PRO A 225 -21.49 15.68 8.58
CA PRO A 225 -22.25 14.62 7.92
C PRO A 225 -21.81 13.22 8.37
N LYS A 226 -22.72 12.49 9.03
CA LYS A 226 -22.40 11.14 9.54
C LYS A 226 -22.15 10.15 8.41
N VAL A 227 -20.96 9.54 8.43
CA VAL A 227 -20.62 8.37 7.63
C VAL A 227 -20.35 7.20 8.57
N THR A 228 -21.11 6.10 8.41
CA THR A 228 -20.90 4.88 9.19
C THR A 228 -20.37 3.77 8.28
N LEU A 229 -19.22 3.23 8.66
CA LEU A 229 -18.56 2.12 7.97
C LEU A 229 -18.72 0.84 8.80
N VAL A 230 -19.13 -0.25 8.17
CA VAL A 230 -19.30 -1.54 8.84
C VAL A 230 -18.45 -2.60 8.15
N GLY A 231 -17.59 -3.25 8.93
CA GLY A 231 -16.62 -4.22 8.44
C GLY A 231 -16.80 -5.59 9.08
N LYS A 232 -16.94 -6.63 8.28
CA LYS A 232 -16.94 -8.02 8.76
C LYS A 232 -15.57 -8.35 9.37
N GLY A 233 -15.55 -8.74 10.65
CA GLY A 233 -14.34 -9.04 11.44
C GLY A 233 -14.13 -10.51 11.77
N VAL A 234 -14.55 -11.44 10.89
CA VAL A 234 -14.38 -12.88 11.13
C VAL A 234 -12.91 -13.26 10.92
N CYS A 235 -12.15 -13.35 12.01
CA CYS A 235 -10.70 -13.53 11.96
C CYS A 235 -10.26 -14.89 11.37
N PHE A 236 -11.11 -15.91 11.52
CA PHE A 236 -10.98 -17.18 10.80
C PHE A 236 -12.34 -17.82 10.63
N ASP A 237 -12.63 -18.30 9.42
CA ASP A 237 -13.90 -18.95 9.09
C ASP A 237 -13.67 -20.42 8.71
N SER A 238 -13.97 -21.33 9.64
CA SER A 238 -13.99 -22.77 9.35
C SER A 238 -15.25 -23.22 8.62
N GLY A 239 -16.30 -22.40 8.59
CA GLY A 239 -17.67 -22.75 8.20
C GLY A 239 -18.59 -23.11 9.37
N GLY A 240 -18.04 -23.37 10.57
CA GLY A 240 -18.82 -23.84 11.71
C GLY A 240 -19.17 -25.33 11.59
N LEU A 241 -20.40 -25.72 11.97
CA LEU A 241 -20.89 -27.09 11.81
C LEU A 241 -20.97 -27.49 10.33
N ASP A 242 -21.34 -26.55 9.47
CA ASP A 242 -21.27 -26.69 8.01
C ASP A 242 -19.84 -26.42 7.55
N ILE A 243 -18.95 -27.36 7.91
CA ILE A 243 -17.51 -27.23 7.76
C ILE A 243 -17.09 -27.04 6.30
N LYS A 244 -16.19 -26.09 6.05
CA LYS A 244 -15.60 -25.90 4.72
C LYS A 244 -14.68 -27.05 4.35
N PRO A 245 -14.61 -27.44 3.06
CA PRO A 245 -13.52 -28.24 2.53
C PRO A 245 -12.16 -27.55 2.72
N ALA A 246 -11.07 -28.33 2.77
CA ALA A 246 -9.72 -27.84 3.05
C ALA A 246 -9.29 -26.68 2.12
N ASP A 247 -9.50 -26.81 0.80
CA ASP A 247 -9.11 -25.80 -0.19
C ASP A 247 -9.84 -24.46 0.04
N ASN A 248 -11.10 -24.51 0.47
CA ASN A 248 -11.90 -23.33 0.77
C ASN A 248 -11.54 -22.70 2.12
N MET A 249 -10.98 -23.49 3.05
CA MET A 249 -10.56 -23.02 4.37
C MET A 249 -9.16 -22.38 4.34
N LEU A 250 -8.31 -22.78 3.40
CA LEU A 250 -6.89 -22.41 3.30
C LEU A 250 -6.62 -20.91 3.44
N LEU A 251 -7.49 -20.07 2.86
CA LEU A 251 -7.32 -18.62 2.84
C LEU A 251 -8.20 -17.87 3.85
N MET A 252 -8.93 -18.56 4.72
CA MET A 252 -9.97 -17.94 5.56
C MET A 252 -9.47 -17.05 6.69
N LYS A 253 -8.14 -16.93 6.89
CA LYS A 253 -7.57 -15.81 7.65
C LYS A 253 -7.96 -14.43 7.10
N LYS A 254 -8.30 -14.36 5.80
CA LYS A 254 -8.69 -13.11 5.13
C LYS A 254 -10.15 -12.72 5.34
N ASP A 255 -10.95 -13.53 6.05
CA ASP A 255 -12.40 -13.31 6.17
C ASP A 255 -12.76 -12.12 7.09
N MET A 256 -11.75 -11.55 7.76
CA MET A 256 -11.79 -10.27 8.47
C MET A 256 -11.41 -9.08 7.57
N GLY A 257 -11.24 -9.31 6.26
CA GLY A 257 -10.83 -8.29 5.32
C GLY A 257 -11.77 -7.08 5.30
N GLY A 258 -13.07 -7.26 5.56
CA GLY A 258 -14.01 -6.15 5.69
C GLY A 258 -13.65 -5.21 6.85
N ALA A 259 -13.39 -5.75 8.04
CA ALA A 259 -12.92 -4.97 9.19
C ALA A 259 -11.56 -4.32 8.92
N ALA A 260 -10.64 -5.03 8.26
CA ALA A 260 -9.34 -4.48 7.87
C ALA A 260 -9.49 -3.22 7.00
N HIS A 261 -10.35 -3.27 5.98
CA HIS A 261 -10.63 -2.12 5.11
C HIS A 261 -11.29 -0.97 5.86
N VAL A 262 -12.23 -1.26 6.76
CA VAL A 262 -12.90 -0.21 7.56
C VAL A 262 -11.92 0.51 8.48
N LEU A 263 -11.07 -0.22 9.21
CA LEU A 263 -10.06 0.38 10.09
C LEU A 263 -9.05 1.22 9.30
N ALA A 264 -8.57 0.71 8.16
CA ALA A 264 -7.64 1.44 7.31
C ALA A 264 -8.26 2.68 6.65
N LEU A 265 -9.52 2.60 6.22
CA LEU A 265 -10.23 3.75 5.66
C LEU A 265 -10.51 4.80 6.73
N ALA A 266 -10.91 4.38 7.95
CA ALA A 266 -11.07 5.29 9.08
C ALA A 266 -9.75 6.00 9.40
N LYS A 267 -8.64 5.26 9.51
CA LYS A 267 -7.29 5.83 9.67
C LYS A 267 -6.99 6.85 8.58
N SER A 268 -7.20 6.50 7.32
CA SER A 268 -6.92 7.39 6.18
C SER A 268 -7.81 8.64 6.22
N ALA A 269 -9.09 8.52 6.57
CA ALA A 269 -10.01 9.66 6.67
C ALA A 269 -9.57 10.64 7.75
N MET A 270 -9.14 10.13 8.91
CA MET A 270 -8.61 10.94 10.02
C MET A 270 -7.31 11.64 9.62
N GLU A 271 -6.37 10.94 8.98
CA GLU A 271 -5.10 11.53 8.50
C GLU A 271 -5.30 12.60 7.41
N HIS A 272 -6.40 12.56 6.67
CA HIS A 272 -6.76 13.57 5.68
C HIS A 272 -7.69 14.66 6.24
N GLU A 273 -8.05 14.60 7.52
CA GLU A 273 -8.89 15.59 8.19
C GLU A 273 -10.21 15.87 7.45
N LEU A 274 -10.86 14.81 6.94
CA LEU A 274 -12.12 14.93 6.23
C LEU A 274 -13.23 15.53 7.13
N ASP A 275 -14.04 16.46 6.62
CA ASP A 275 -15.14 17.06 7.38
C ASP A 275 -16.39 16.16 7.36
N ILE A 276 -16.33 15.04 8.11
CA ILE A 276 -17.39 14.03 8.29
C ILE A 276 -17.57 13.66 9.77
#